data_AF-A0A0C2YGB7-F1
#
_entry.id   AF-A0A0C2YGB7-F1
#
_cell.length_a   1.000
_cell.length_b   1.000
_cell.length_c   1.000
_cell.angle_alpha   90.00
_cell.angle_beta   90.00
_cell.angle_gamma   90.00
#
_symmetry.space_group_name_H-M   'P 1'
#
loop_
_entity.id
_entity.type
_entity.pdbx_description
1 polymer ?
#
loop_
_entity_poly.entity_id
_entity_poly.type
_entity_poly.pdbx_seq_one_letter_code
_entity_poly.pdbx_strand_id
1 'polypeptide(L)'
;MSLALTIHPLDNDLNMYGELDAGSAYSLSGHVSLSVTSPYSFFEARKTARLLLQSVSLTFEGQSEIFTPSTGYSSLRLCSITRELAPSTPIELSNEGHEEDADPCVWNIIFNLPIPGWLPATTALGIEEIGVRYALYATAKFTNLDEEQTPATWSIASLCAPFRSRIKSSYAQTSVNICRFISAPKSEATELSLLNYLVNSTPTAPSNPEADVDRIPAGVLSKIQVLASVPEYLDVNSNALPLTLRLRTKDLVEEECKKLQVTEVEVDIVQQEKCRYRPTRAYLSRFPVPAKDLQPPNVPLLEPHPVSFIYDAGLFSSSPSSECATRTFSLLPAEESGKYKLDDQNYVFAGDATPGALPTWYTMDTTLPFVQRSTSRWAKYDSDEAEHEALEWAGPKELRPTSSGPLYSVTHEVSISLTCTYDLKGKGGPVVRERLSFKVPLTFGKVAPRLVWAPVLVDSSENAPILTPAPGSSGAPNLPAYTELYDADGERRVDYSTPLPLYTPRSSTSLSTTSAEGQPIDVSVPSANEATTTNVNAYHGVNIDGDAEKRHTAVLLQDVDVEGSDLAL
;
A
#
# COMPACT_ATOMS: atom_id res chain seq x y z
N MET A 1 21.50 34.42 -20.74
CA MET A 1 20.66 34.40 -19.53
C MET A 1 19.91 33.10 -19.51
N SER A 2 19.94 32.41 -18.38
CA SER A 2 19.17 31.19 -18.15
C SER A 2 18.38 31.34 -16.86
N LEU A 3 17.09 31.04 -16.93
CA LEU A 3 16.26 30.78 -15.76
C LEU A 3 16.30 29.27 -15.53
N ALA A 4 16.94 28.85 -14.45
CA ALA A 4 16.86 27.46 -14.00
C ALA A 4 15.74 27.32 -12.97
N LEU A 5 15.10 26.15 -12.99
CA LEU A 5 13.96 25.81 -12.16
C LEU A 5 14.29 24.50 -11.42
N THR A 6 14.04 24.44 -10.12
CA THR A 6 14.16 23.21 -9.33
C THR A 6 12.97 23.08 -8.38
N ILE A 7 12.55 21.85 -8.11
CA ILE A 7 11.42 21.54 -7.22
C ILE A 7 12.00 20.91 -5.96
N HIS A 8 11.59 21.42 -4.80
CA HIS A 8 12.02 20.94 -3.49
C HIS A 8 10.77 20.61 -2.66
N PRO A 9 10.22 19.39 -2.78
CA PRO A 9 9.20 18.93 -1.86
C PRO A 9 9.80 18.83 -0.44
N LEU A 10 8.97 18.99 0.58
CA LEU A 10 9.38 18.84 1.98
C LEU A 10 9.87 17.40 2.25
N ASP A 11 9.16 16.44 1.65
CA ASP A 11 9.53 15.04 1.61
C ASP A 11 9.24 14.50 0.20
N ASN A 12 10.12 13.64 -0.31
CA ASN A 12 9.88 12.93 -1.57
C ASN A 12 8.90 11.77 -1.36
N ASP A 13 8.74 11.30 -0.11
CA ASP A 13 7.86 10.20 0.24
C ASP A 13 6.55 10.74 0.87
N LEU A 14 5.43 10.44 0.22
CA LEU A 14 4.09 10.72 0.70
C LEU A 14 3.50 9.47 1.37
N ASN A 15 3.55 9.46 2.70
CA ASN A 15 3.05 8.35 3.51
C ASN A 15 1.52 8.46 3.69
N MET A 16 0.79 7.46 3.21
CA MET A 16 -0.66 7.33 3.33
C MET A 16 -1.02 6.13 4.21
N TYR A 17 -2.11 6.25 4.98
CA TYR A 17 -2.51 5.26 5.97
C TYR A 17 -3.93 4.74 5.69
N GLY A 18 -4.14 3.45 5.91
CA GLY A 18 -5.44 2.79 5.74
C GLY A 18 -5.70 2.35 4.31
N GLU A 19 -6.96 2.02 4.02
CA GLU A 19 -7.41 1.61 2.68
C GLU A 19 -7.39 2.77 1.67
N LEU A 20 -7.66 2.46 0.40
CA LEU A 20 -7.89 3.46 -0.64
C LEU A 20 -9.23 4.14 -0.39
N ASP A 21 -9.18 5.42 -0.03
CA ASP A 21 -10.35 6.23 0.28
C ASP A 21 -10.40 7.49 -0.60
N ALA A 22 -11.50 7.63 -1.35
CA ALA A 22 -11.73 8.77 -2.23
C ALA A 22 -12.12 10.05 -1.47
N GLY A 23 -12.56 9.93 -0.21
CA GLY A 23 -12.94 11.07 0.64
C GLY A 23 -11.76 11.73 1.36
N SER A 24 -10.59 11.07 1.41
CA SER A 24 -9.40 11.59 2.09
C SER A 24 -8.45 12.33 1.13
N ALA A 25 -7.64 13.23 1.69
CA ALA A 25 -6.58 13.92 0.98
C ALA A 25 -5.36 14.10 1.90
N TYR A 26 -4.18 14.07 1.29
CA TYR A 26 -2.87 14.20 1.92
C TYR A 26 -2.18 15.47 1.41
N SER A 27 -1.41 16.14 2.24
CA SER A 27 -0.71 17.36 1.85
C SER A 27 0.68 17.03 1.30
N LEU A 28 0.94 17.44 0.05
CA LEU A 28 2.28 17.47 -0.53
C LEU A 28 2.73 18.93 -0.63
N SER A 29 3.66 19.33 0.23
CA SER A 29 4.13 20.71 0.35
C SER A 29 5.63 20.82 0.06
N GLY A 30 6.08 22.03 -0.25
CA GLY A 30 7.47 22.30 -0.62
C GLY A 30 7.64 23.69 -1.21
N HIS A 31 8.70 23.89 -1.98
CA HIS A 31 8.89 25.10 -2.76
C HIS A 31 9.51 24.82 -4.15
N VAL A 32 9.29 25.75 -5.07
CA VAL A 32 9.92 25.79 -6.39
C VAL A 32 10.93 26.93 -6.38
N SER A 33 12.19 26.61 -6.69
CA SER A 33 13.28 27.59 -6.72
C SER A 33 13.53 28.05 -8.14
N LEU A 34 13.50 29.37 -8.34
CA LEU A 34 13.84 30.05 -9.59
C LEU A 34 15.23 30.63 -9.43
N SER A 35 16.21 30.14 -10.20
CA SER A 35 17.56 30.67 -10.17
C SER A 35 17.87 31.45 -11.45
N VAL A 36 18.27 32.71 -11.33
CA VAL A 36 18.64 33.56 -12.46
C VAL A 36 20.15 33.74 -12.49
N THR A 37 20.77 33.37 -13.61
CA THR A 37 22.20 33.59 -13.86
C THR A 37 22.43 34.61 -14.97
N SER A 38 23.32 35.57 -14.69
CA SER A 38 23.83 36.49 -15.70
C SER A 38 24.59 35.72 -16.79
N PRO A 39 24.46 36.10 -18.07
CA PRO A 39 25.23 35.46 -19.13
C PRO A 39 26.72 35.71 -18.87
N TYR A 40 27.51 34.64 -18.79
CA TYR A 40 28.95 34.74 -18.68
C TYR A 40 29.56 35.05 -20.04
N SER A 41 30.30 36.16 -20.15
CA SER A 41 31.10 36.52 -21.33
C SER A 41 32.54 36.75 -20.90
N PHE A 42 33.50 36.11 -21.56
CA PHE A 42 34.93 36.29 -21.26
C PHE A 42 35.46 37.69 -21.61
N PHE A 43 34.72 38.46 -22.43
CA PHE A 43 35.17 39.74 -22.97
C PHE A 43 34.33 40.94 -22.50
N GLU A 44 33.26 40.69 -21.74
CA GLU A 44 32.31 41.74 -21.34
C GLU A 44 32.04 41.64 -19.83
N ALA A 45 31.95 42.79 -19.16
CA ALA A 45 31.56 42.84 -17.75
C ALA A 45 30.20 42.16 -17.54
N ARG A 46 30.01 41.51 -16.38
CA ARG A 46 28.74 40.88 -16.06
C ARG A 46 27.66 41.95 -16.03
N LYS A 47 26.60 41.74 -16.80
CA LYS A 47 25.44 42.63 -16.86
C LYS A 47 24.36 42.10 -15.92
N THR A 48 23.61 43.03 -15.32
CA THR A 48 22.36 42.74 -14.63
C THR A 48 21.44 42.00 -15.60
N ALA A 49 20.97 40.83 -15.19
CA ALA A 49 20.00 40.01 -15.88
C ALA A 49 18.60 40.37 -15.41
N ARG A 50 17.76 40.82 -16.33
CA ARG A 50 16.37 41.21 -16.03
C ARG A 50 15.39 40.33 -16.79
N LEU A 51 14.58 39.59 -16.04
CA LEU A 51 13.54 38.70 -16.58
C LEU A 51 12.17 39.13 -16.08
N LEU A 52 11.17 39.12 -16.95
CA LEU A 52 9.78 39.30 -16.59
C LEU A 52 9.11 37.92 -16.47
N LEU A 53 8.92 37.43 -15.25
CA LEU A 53 8.22 36.19 -14.96
C LEU A 53 6.72 36.39 -15.17
N GLN A 54 6.12 35.58 -16.05
CA GLN A 54 4.72 35.67 -16.42
C GLN A 54 3.85 34.66 -15.68
N SER A 55 4.33 33.43 -15.52
CA SER A 55 3.64 32.39 -14.77
C SER A 55 4.59 31.27 -14.35
N VAL A 56 4.21 30.57 -13.28
CA VAL A 56 4.83 29.38 -12.71
C VAL A 56 3.68 28.45 -12.34
N SER A 57 3.55 27.37 -13.09
CA SER A 57 2.57 26.32 -12.81
C SER A 57 3.28 25.07 -12.31
N LEU A 58 2.68 24.42 -11.31
CA LEU A 58 3.11 23.15 -10.77
C LEU A 58 2.01 22.11 -11.02
N THR A 59 2.37 21.01 -11.65
CA THR A 59 1.47 19.89 -11.93
C THR A 59 1.96 18.65 -11.19
N PHE A 60 1.10 18.07 -10.36
CA PHE A 60 1.28 16.72 -9.85
C PHE A 60 0.56 15.75 -10.78
N GLU A 61 1.28 14.81 -11.39
CA GLU A 61 0.71 13.76 -12.22
C GLU A 61 1.04 12.38 -11.64
N GLY A 62 0.02 11.55 -11.52
CA GLY A 62 0.15 10.14 -11.20
C GLY A 62 -0.26 9.30 -12.40
N GLN A 63 0.52 8.28 -12.70
CA GLN A 63 0.27 7.38 -13.83
C GLN A 63 0.52 5.92 -13.46
N SER A 64 -0.19 5.03 -14.14
CA SER A 64 -0.02 3.59 -14.08
C SER A 64 0.28 3.11 -15.49
N GLU A 65 1.43 2.48 -15.65
CA GLU A 65 1.87 1.87 -16.90
C GLU A 65 2.10 0.38 -16.61
N ILE A 66 1.80 -0.47 -17.59
CA ILE A 66 2.18 -1.88 -17.58
C ILE A 66 2.65 -2.28 -18.97
N PHE A 67 3.52 -3.27 -19.01
CA PHE A 67 3.91 -3.95 -20.24
C PHE A 67 4.00 -5.43 -19.92
N THR A 68 3.28 -6.24 -20.70
CA THR A 68 3.47 -7.69 -20.69
C THR A 68 3.46 -8.20 -22.13
N PRO A 69 4.15 -9.29 -22.45
CA PRO A 69 4.12 -9.86 -23.79
C PRO A 69 2.70 -10.23 -24.27
N SER A 70 1.85 -10.68 -23.36
CA SER A 70 0.48 -11.11 -23.66
C SER A 70 -0.54 -9.97 -23.81
N THR A 71 -0.35 -8.85 -23.10
CA THR A 71 -1.27 -7.71 -23.11
C THR A 71 -0.76 -6.53 -23.93
N GLY A 72 0.53 -6.50 -24.25
CA GLY A 72 1.23 -5.33 -24.75
C GLY A 72 1.38 -4.22 -23.71
N TYR A 73 1.77 -3.03 -24.19
CA TYR A 73 1.87 -1.81 -23.39
C TYR A 73 0.48 -1.21 -23.14
N SER A 74 0.23 -0.82 -21.89
CA SER A 74 -0.95 -0.05 -21.51
C SER A 74 -0.56 1.04 -20.52
N SER A 75 -1.23 2.19 -20.64
CA SER A 75 -0.99 3.34 -19.78
C SER A 75 -2.30 3.99 -19.37
N LEU A 76 -2.31 4.54 -18.16
CA LEU A 76 -3.46 5.21 -17.56
C LEU A 76 -2.97 6.38 -16.70
N ARG A 77 -3.49 7.57 -16.96
CA ARG A 77 -3.36 8.71 -16.05
C ARG A 77 -4.28 8.48 -14.86
N LEU A 78 -3.71 8.39 -13.66
CA LEU A 78 -4.45 8.25 -12.39
C LEU A 78 -5.05 9.58 -11.96
N CYS A 79 -4.24 10.64 -11.98
CA CYS A 79 -4.68 11.99 -11.66
C CYS A 79 -3.73 13.01 -12.29
N SER A 80 -4.21 14.24 -12.47
CA SER A 80 -3.39 15.39 -12.86
C SER A 80 -3.94 16.62 -12.16
N ILE A 81 -3.13 17.21 -11.27
CA ILE A 81 -3.50 18.33 -10.41
C ILE A 81 -2.56 19.48 -10.72
N THR A 82 -3.06 20.50 -11.42
CA THR A 82 -2.28 21.68 -11.78
C THR A 82 -2.67 22.87 -10.92
N ARG A 83 -1.67 23.51 -10.34
CA ARG A 83 -1.81 24.75 -9.57
C ARG A 83 -0.88 25.82 -10.13
N GLU A 84 -1.43 26.99 -10.42
CA GLU A 84 -0.63 28.18 -10.66
C GLU A 84 -0.11 28.72 -9.32
N LEU A 85 1.21 28.78 -9.17
CA LEU A 85 1.85 29.18 -7.91
C LEU A 85 2.11 30.68 -7.86
N ALA A 86 2.59 31.23 -8.96
CA ALA A 86 2.87 32.66 -9.10
C ALA A 86 2.99 33.02 -10.59
N PRO A 87 2.87 34.28 -10.97
CA PRO A 87 2.19 35.36 -10.27
C PRO A 87 0.84 35.72 -10.92
N SER A 88 -0.07 36.32 -10.15
CA SER A 88 -1.32 36.92 -10.68
C SER A 88 -1.05 38.10 -11.62
N THR A 89 0.13 38.69 -11.53
CA THR A 89 0.62 39.83 -12.31
C THR A 89 2.10 39.62 -12.61
N PRO A 90 2.60 39.89 -13.82
CA PRO A 90 4.01 39.66 -14.15
C PRO A 90 4.98 40.32 -13.14
N ILE A 91 6.01 39.59 -12.74
CA ILE A 91 7.02 40.03 -11.75
C ILE A 91 8.38 40.14 -12.43
N GLU A 92 9.09 41.24 -12.21
CA GLU A 92 10.48 41.38 -12.63
C GLU A 92 11.42 40.64 -11.65
N LEU A 93 12.18 39.69 -12.18
CA LEU A 93 13.30 39.04 -11.51
C LEU A 93 14.58 39.71 -11.99
N SER A 94 15.36 40.25 -11.07
CA SER A 94 16.61 40.96 -11.35
C SER A 94 17.69 40.55 -10.35
N ASN A 95 18.93 40.43 -10.82
CA ASN A 95 20.11 40.28 -9.96
C ASN A 95 20.86 41.60 -9.75
N GLU A 96 20.15 42.74 -9.81
CA GLU A 96 20.73 44.07 -9.62
C GLU A 96 21.43 44.18 -8.26
N GLY A 97 22.70 44.61 -8.26
CA GLY A 97 23.56 44.69 -7.08
C GLY A 97 24.25 43.38 -6.70
N HIS A 98 23.95 42.28 -7.40
CA HIS A 98 24.52 40.95 -7.22
C HIS A 98 25.11 40.41 -8.54
N GLU A 99 25.59 41.29 -9.42
CA GLU A 99 26.11 40.89 -10.73
C GLU A 99 27.43 40.11 -10.63
N GLU A 100 28.27 40.46 -9.66
CA GLU A 100 29.59 39.86 -9.46
C GLU A 100 29.56 38.59 -8.59
N ASP A 101 28.41 38.27 -7.99
CA ASP A 101 28.27 37.09 -7.14
C ASP A 101 28.44 35.81 -7.98
N ALA A 102 29.17 34.84 -7.44
CA ALA A 102 29.34 33.55 -8.10
C ALA A 102 28.05 32.72 -8.06
N ASP A 103 27.23 32.94 -7.04
CA ASP A 103 25.98 32.23 -6.81
C ASP A 103 24.81 32.90 -7.55
N PRO A 104 23.88 32.11 -8.11
CA PRO A 104 22.69 32.67 -8.76
C PRO A 104 21.77 33.36 -7.75
N CYS A 105 21.04 34.39 -8.19
CA CYS A 105 19.92 34.90 -7.40
C CYS A 105 18.77 33.89 -7.43
N VAL A 106 18.24 33.55 -6.24
CA VAL A 106 17.22 32.51 -6.08
C VAL A 106 15.95 33.08 -5.46
N TRP A 107 14.80 32.76 -6.06
CA TRP A 107 13.47 33.04 -5.52
C TRP A 107 12.73 31.73 -5.24
N ASN A 108 12.19 31.59 -4.03
CA ASN A 108 11.48 30.39 -3.61
C ASN A 108 9.96 30.63 -3.58
N ILE A 109 9.22 29.83 -4.32
CA ILE A 109 7.76 29.89 -4.37
C ILE A 109 7.19 28.66 -3.66
N ILE A 110 6.54 28.85 -2.52
CA ILE A 110 6.00 27.78 -1.68
C ILE A 110 4.73 27.20 -2.34
N PHE A 111 4.55 25.87 -2.22
CA PHE A 111 3.33 25.19 -2.64
C PHE A 111 2.81 24.24 -1.56
N ASN A 112 1.51 23.96 -1.64
CA ASN A 112 0.83 22.90 -0.91
C ASN A 112 -0.27 22.32 -1.82
N LEU A 113 -0.14 21.05 -2.21
CA LEU A 113 -1.09 20.36 -3.08
C LEU A 113 -1.88 19.32 -2.27
N PRO A 114 -3.23 19.34 -2.34
CA PRO A 114 -4.06 18.28 -1.76
C PRO A 114 -4.05 17.07 -2.69
N ILE A 115 -3.34 16.02 -2.29
CA ILE A 115 -3.20 14.76 -3.03
C ILE A 115 -4.31 13.78 -2.61
N PRO A 116 -5.13 13.27 -3.53
CA PRO A 116 -6.21 12.35 -3.20
C PRO A 116 -5.72 11.08 -2.50
N GLY A 117 -6.37 10.70 -1.40
CA GLY A 117 -5.96 9.54 -0.60
C GLY A 117 -6.26 8.19 -1.23
N TRP A 118 -7.02 8.13 -2.32
CA TRP A 118 -7.30 6.89 -3.05
C TRP A 118 -6.16 6.44 -3.97
N LEU A 119 -5.12 7.25 -4.14
CA LEU A 119 -4.02 6.91 -5.04
C LEU A 119 -3.30 5.63 -4.54
N PRO A 120 -2.99 4.69 -5.46
CA PRO A 120 -2.22 3.49 -5.12
C PRO A 120 -0.79 3.85 -4.67
N ALA A 121 -0.10 2.89 -4.05
CA ALA A 121 1.31 3.06 -3.73
C ALA A 121 2.16 3.12 -5.02
N THR A 122 3.29 3.80 -4.96
CA THR A 122 4.31 3.71 -6.01
C THR A 122 4.79 2.27 -6.12
N THR A 123 4.84 1.74 -7.34
CA THR A 123 5.30 0.37 -7.62
C THR A 123 6.16 0.35 -8.86
N ALA A 124 7.22 -0.45 -8.82
CA ALA A 124 8.07 -0.77 -9.98
C ALA A 124 8.03 -2.29 -10.22
N LEU A 125 7.84 -2.68 -11.48
CA LEU A 125 7.72 -4.07 -11.93
C LEU A 125 8.74 -4.35 -13.03
N GLY A 126 9.26 -5.57 -13.04
CA GLY A 126 10.16 -6.03 -14.08
C GLY A 126 11.51 -5.32 -14.08
N ILE A 127 12.25 -5.53 -15.18
CA ILE A 127 13.56 -4.93 -15.40
C ILE A 127 13.44 -3.47 -15.83
N GLU A 128 12.30 -3.11 -16.43
CA GLU A 128 12.03 -1.77 -16.98
C GLU A 128 11.41 -0.81 -15.96
N GLU A 129 11.24 -1.23 -14.70
CA GLU A 129 10.67 -0.41 -13.61
C GLU A 129 9.28 0.19 -13.94
N ILE A 130 8.49 -0.53 -14.75
CA ILE A 130 7.15 -0.11 -15.15
C ILE A 130 6.18 -0.30 -13.96
N GLY A 131 5.25 0.62 -13.76
CA GLY A 131 4.24 0.45 -12.73
C GLY A 131 3.50 1.74 -12.41
N VAL A 132 3.32 2.02 -11.13
CA VAL A 132 2.67 3.24 -10.65
C VAL A 132 3.75 4.23 -10.24
N ARG A 133 3.72 5.43 -10.85
CA ARG A 133 4.65 6.52 -10.52
C ARG A 133 3.96 7.86 -10.41
N TYR A 134 4.57 8.74 -9.64
CA TYR A 134 4.11 10.11 -9.41
C TYR A 134 5.28 11.07 -9.58
N ALA A 135 5.00 12.23 -10.13
CA ALA A 135 5.99 13.29 -10.26
C ALA A 135 5.34 14.68 -10.19
N LEU A 136 6.14 15.63 -9.75
CA LEU A 136 5.88 17.06 -9.82
C LEU A 136 6.57 17.61 -11.06
N TYR A 137 5.85 18.42 -11.83
CA TYR A 137 6.32 19.10 -13.02
C TYR A 137 6.09 20.59 -12.85
N ALA A 138 7.17 21.37 -12.84
CA ALA A 138 7.10 22.82 -12.76
C ALA A 138 7.40 23.41 -14.14
N THR A 139 6.60 24.39 -14.55
CA THR A 139 6.82 25.15 -15.79
C THR A 139 6.78 26.63 -15.46
N ALA A 140 7.86 27.35 -15.80
CA ALA A 140 7.96 28.79 -15.65
C ALA A 140 7.98 29.47 -17.03
N LYS A 141 7.07 30.41 -17.28
CA LYS A 141 7.03 31.24 -18.49
C LYS A 141 7.58 32.63 -18.18
N PHE A 142 8.52 33.11 -18.99
CA PHE A 142 9.19 34.38 -18.76
C PHE A 142 9.64 35.06 -20.06
N THR A 143 9.82 36.38 -20.01
CA THR A 143 10.36 37.20 -21.09
C THR A 143 11.68 37.83 -20.65
N ASN A 144 12.63 37.97 -21.57
CA ASN A 144 13.89 38.66 -21.30
C ASN A 144 13.75 40.16 -21.56
N LEU A 145 14.04 41.02 -20.58
CA LEU A 145 13.89 42.47 -20.73
C LEU A 145 15.09 43.14 -21.41
N ASP A 146 16.30 42.59 -21.28
CA ASP A 146 17.50 43.20 -21.86
C ASP A 146 17.62 42.93 -23.37
N GLU A 147 17.00 41.85 -23.86
CA GLU A 147 16.94 41.52 -25.30
C GLU A 147 16.20 42.59 -26.11
N GLU A 148 15.32 43.38 -25.49
CA GLU A 148 14.57 44.47 -26.15
C GLU A 148 15.37 45.78 -26.28
N GLN A 149 16.45 45.97 -25.50
CA GLN A 149 17.18 47.24 -25.44
C GLN A 149 18.39 47.32 -26.36
N THR A 150 18.93 46.19 -26.83
CA THR A 150 20.01 46.22 -27.84
C THR A 150 19.45 46.62 -29.21
N PRO A 151 19.76 47.81 -29.75
CA PRO A 151 19.36 48.17 -31.11
C PRO A 151 19.98 47.17 -32.07
N ALA A 152 19.13 46.50 -32.86
CA ALA A 152 19.50 45.39 -33.73
C ALA A 152 20.66 45.76 -34.67
N THR A 153 21.87 45.35 -34.30
CA THR A 153 22.93 45.09 -35.28
C THR A 153 22.36 44.08 -36.27
N TRP A 154 22.53 44.36 -37.56
CA TRP A 154 21.82 43.79 -38.70
C TRP A 154 22.13 42.30 -38.88
N SER A 155 21.60 41.47 -37.97
CA SER A 155 21.73 40.02 -38.03
C SER A 155 20.63 39.48 -38.93
N ILE A 156 20.99 38.57 -39.82
CA ILE A 156 20.06 37.86 -40.72
C ILE A 156 18.97 37.12 -39.92
N ALA A 157 19.20 36.86 -38.62
CA ALA A 157 18.20 36.32 -37.70
C ALA A 157 16.99 37.25 -37.44
N SER A 158 17.10 38.55 -37.74
CA SER A 158 16.02 39.53 -37.58
C SER A 158 14.85 39.33 -38.55
N LEU A 159 15.08 38.69 -39.70
CA LEU A 159 14.01 38.35 -40.65
C LEU A 159 13.04 37.29 -40.10
N CYS A 160 13.47 36.52 -39.10
CA CYS A 160 12.62 35.55 -38.39
C CYS A 160 12.10 36.07 -37.05
N ALA A 161 12.45 37.30 -36.64
CA ALA A 161 12.03 37.89 -35.37
C ALA A 161 10.51 37.93 -35.14
N PRO A 162 9.63 38.22 -36.13
CA PRO A 162 8.17 38.23 -35.87
C PRO A 162 7.59 36.83 -35.61
N PHE A 163 8.32 35.76 -35.92
CA PHE A 163 7.89 34.39 -35.71
C PHE A 163 8.46 33.76 -34.43
N ARG A 164 9.35 34.46 -33.70
CA ARG A 164 9.89 33.98 -32.43
C ARG A 164 8.96 34.38 -31.29
N SER A 165 8.45 33.39 -30.55
CA SER A 165 7.79 33.66 -29.27
C SER A 165 8.76 34.39 -28.35
N ARG A 166 8.38 35.59 -27.88
CA ARG A 166 9.13 36.34 -26.87
C ARG A 166 9.11 35.64 -25.50
N ILE A 167 8.07 34.83 -25.28
CA ILE A 167 7.88 34.04 -24.07
C ILE A 167 8.73 32.79 -24.19
N LYS A 168 9.68 32.66 -23.27
CA LYS A 168 10.52 31.48 -23.05
C LYS A 168 9.90 30.66 -21.91
N SER A 169 10.14 29.36 -21.94
CA SER A 169 9.70 28.43 -20.89
C SER A 169 10.91 27.72 -20.29
N SER A 170 10.89 27.53 -18.96
CA SER A 170 11.80 26.66 -18.23
C SER A 170 11.00 25.57 -17.54
N TYR A 171 11.59 24.38 -17.40
CA TYR A 171 10.92 23.17 -16.92
C TYR A 171 11.77 22.50 -15.86
N ALA A 172 11.12 21.92 -14.86
CA ALA A 172 11.74 21.08 -13.85
C ALA A 172 10.82 19.93 -13.50
N GLN A 173 11.42 18.81 -13.08
CA GLN A 173 10.67 17.65 -12.61
C GLN A 173 11.31 17.03 -11.37
N THR A 174 10.50 16.37 -10.56
CA THR A 174 10.92 15.63 -9.36
C THR A 174 9.95 14.51 -9.09
N SER A 175 10.46 13.30 -8.84
CA SER A 175 9.65 12.14 -8.49
C SER A 175 9.07 12.26 -7.08
N VAL A 176 7.91 11.64 -6.89
CA VAL A 176 7.24 11.51 -5.59
C VAL A 176 6.91 10.04 -5.38
N ASN A 177 7.26 9.50 -4.22
CA ASN A 177 6.92 8.13 -3.86
C ASN A 177 5.70 8.12 -2.94
N ILE A 178 4.63 7.43 -3.32
CA ILE A 178 3.51 7.20 -2.41
C ILE A 178 3.73 5.87 -1.69
N CYS A 179 3.85 5.93 -0.37
CA CYS A 179 3.99 4.77 0.50
C CYS A 179 2.67 4.54 1.24
N ARG A 180 2.02 3.39 1.03
CA ARG A 180 0.78 3.03 1.73
C ARG A 180 1.05 2.06 2.88
N PHE A 181 0.57 2.41 4.05
CA PHE A 181 0.60 1.59 5.26
C PHE A 181 -0.82 1.17 5.64
N ILE A 182 -0.97 -0.02 6.20
CA ILE A 182 -2.28 -0.55 6.60
C ILE A 182 -2.89 0.26 7.75
N SER A 183 -2.05 0.73 8.67
CA SER A 183 -2.48 1.54 9.81
C SER A 183 -1.48 2.66 10.11
N ALA A 184 -1.97 3.70 10.76
CA ALA A 184 -1.17 4.80 11.27
C ALA A 184 -0.15 4.30 12.33
N PRO A 185 0.96 5.02 12.55
CA PRO A 185 1.93 4.67 13.59
C PRO A 185 1.24 4.57 14.96
N LYS A 186 1.27 3.38 15.57
CA LYS A 186 0.77 3.18 16.94
C LYS A 186 1.94 3.25 17.92
N SER A 187 1.71 3.87 19.08
CA SER A 187 2.68 3.91 20.19
C SER A 187 2.87 2.54 20.84
N GLU A 188 1.81 1.73 20.90
CA GLU A 188 1.81 0.42 21.55
C GLU A 188 1.70 -0.73 20.56
N ALA A 189 2.28 -1.88 20.93
CA ALA A 189 2.16 -3.12 20.18
C ALA A 189 0.74 -3.67 20.34
N THR A 190 -0.16 -3.33 19.41
CA THR A 190 -1.49 -3.94 19.37
C THR A 190 -1.37 -5.39 18.93
N GLU A 191 -1.97 -6.31 19.69
CA GLU A 191 -2.18 -7.68 19.23
C GLU A 191 -2.99 -7.65 17.92
N LEU A 192 -2.58 -8.47 16.95
CA LEU A 192 -3.25 -8.53 15.66
C LEU A 192 -4.61 -9.21 15.83
N SER A 193 -5.67 -8.53 15.37
CA SER A 193 -7.02 -9.10 15.32
C SER A 193 -7.03 -10.33 14.41
N LEU A 194 -7.70 -11.40 14.83
CA LEU A 194 -7.84 -12.63 14.05
C LEU A 194 -9.20 -12.63 13.34
N LEU A 195 -9.17 -12.83 12.02
CA LEU A 195 -10.35 -13.02 11.18
C LEU A 195 -10.68 -14.51 11.09
N ASN A 196 -11.95 -14.85 11.31
CA ASN A 196 -12.44 -16.21 11.29
C ASN A 196 -13.25 -16.48 10.02
N TYR A 197 -12.84 -17.46 9.23
CA TYR A 197 -13.49 -17.88 7.99
C TYR A 197 -14.10 -19.27 8.16
N LEU A 198 -15.43 -19.34 8.17
CA LEU A 198 -16.16 -20.61 8.17
C LEU A 198 -16.33 -21.09 6.73
N VAL A 199 -15.63 -22.16 6.38
CA VAL A 199 -15.71 -22.82 5.09
C VAL A 199 -16.46 -24.13 5.24
N ASN A 200 -17.48 -24.31 4.39
CA ASN A 200 -18.13 -25.60 4.22
C ASN A 200 -17.54 -26.26 2.96
N SER A 201 -17.25 -27.55 3.06
CA SER A 201 -16.86 -28.38 1.93
C SER A 201 -17.98 -28.45 0.90
N THR A 202 -17.69 -27.96 -0.31
CA THR A 202 -18.54 -28.24 -1.46
C THR A 202 -18.01 -29.49 -2.15
N PRO A 203 -18.80 -30.58 -2.23
CA PRO A 203 -18.37 -31.77 -2.95
C PRO A 203 -18.10 -31.41 -4.41
N THR A 204 -16.94 -31.80 -4.93
CA THR A 204 -16.61 -31.58 -6.34
C THR A 204 -17.50 -32.48 -7.17
N ALA A 205 -18.27 -31.92 -8.10
CA ALA A 205 -19.14 -32.71 -8.96
C ALA A 205 -18.31 -33.81 -9.67
N PRO A 206 -18.75 -35.08 -9.64
CA PRO A 206 -18.02 -36.14 -10.31
C PRO A 206 -17.98 -35.86 -11.81
N SER A 207 -16.78 -35.88 -12.39
CA SER A 207 -16.58 -35.78 -13.83
C SER A 207 -17.10 -37.01 -14.58
N ASN A 208 -17.28 -38.14 -13.88
CA ASN A 208 -17.81 -39.38 -14.43
C ASN A 208 -18.73 -40.08 -13.40
N PRO A 209 -20.02 -40.32 -13.70
CA PRO A 209 -20.98 -40.92 -12.77
C PRO A 209 -20.66 -42.38 -12.38
N GLU A 210 -19.87 -43.11 -13.17
CA GLU A 210 -19.47 -44.48 -12.83
C GLU A 210 -18.35 -44.55 -11.77
N ALA A 211 -17.63 -43.45 -11.53
CA ALA A 211 -16.55 -43.38 -10.54
C ALA A 211 -17.05 -43.09 -9.12
N ASP A 212 -18.37 -43.11 -8.89
CA ASP A 212 -18.99 -42.70 -7.62
C ASP A 212 -18.92 -43.80 -6.54
N VAL A 213 -18.63 -45.06 -6.92
CA VAL A 213 -18.55 -46.20 -5.99
C VAL A 213 -17.33 -46.12 -5.07
N ASP A 214 -16.28 -45.42 -5.49
CA ASP A 214 -15.01 -45.29 -4.77
C ASP A 214 -14.80 -43.87 -4.19
N ARG A 215 -15.88 -43.19 -3.80
CA ARG A 215 -15.84 -41.83 -3.24
C ARG A 215 -16.44 -41.75 -1.83
N ILE A 216 -16.03 -40.75 -1.07
CA ILE A 216 -16.67 -40.47 0.22
C ILE A 216 -18.08 -39.94 -0.08
N PRO A 217 -19.14 -40.45 0.58
CA PRO A 217 -20.49 -39.99 0.29
C PRO A 217 -20.61 -38.47 0.41
N ALA A 218 -21.17 -37.80 -0.59
CA ALA A 218 -21.27 -36.34 -0.63
C ALA A 218 -22.01 -35.75 0.59
N GLY A 219 -22.96 -36.50 1.15
CA GLY A 219 -23.68 -36.15 2.38
C GLY A 219 -22.82 -36.19 3.66
N VAL A 220 -21.71 -36.94 3.65
CA VAL A 220 -20.70 -36.94 4.71
C VAL A 220 -19.76 -35.75 4.53
N LEU A 221 -19.23 -35.57 3.31
CA LEU A 221 -18.29 -34.50 3.02
C LEU A 221 -18.88 -33.13 3.31
N SER A 222 -20.08 -32.83 2.81
CA SER A 222 -20.76 -31.53 2.99
C SER A 222 -21.05 -31.14 4.45
N LYS A 223 -20.91 -32.10 5.38
CA LYS A 223 -21.08 -31.87 6.83
C LYS A 223 -19.77 -31.51 7.54
N ILE A 224 -18.63 -31.61 6.85
CA ILE A 224 -17.34 -31.16 7.38
C ILE A 224 -17.31 -29.63 7.36
N GLN A 225 -17.11 -29.04 8.54
CA GLN A 225 -16.97 -27.61 8.70
C GLN A 225 -15.55 -27.29 9.12
N VAL A 226 -14.96 -26.30 8.44
CA VAL A 226 -13.63 -25.80 8.77
C VAL A 226 -13.73 -24.33 9.09
N LEU A 227 -13.20 -23.94 10.24
CA LEU A 227 -13.06 -22.56 10.66
C LEU A 227 -11.56 -22.24 10.65
N ALA A 228 -11.13 -21.42 9.69
CA ALA A 228 -9.76 -20.96 9.58
C ALA A 228 -9.63 -19.56 10.19
N SER A 229 -8.69 -19.37 11.11
CA SER A 229 -8.39 -18.09 11.74
C SER A 229 -7.02 -17.60 11.28
N VAL A 230 -6.99 -16.41 10.69
CA VAL A 230 -5.76 -15.74 10.20
C VAL A 230 -5.74 -14.30 10.70
N PRO A 231 -4.56 -13.65 10.84
CA PRO A 231 -4.50 -12.22 11.14
C PRO A 231 -5.24 -11.39 10.10
N GLU A 232 -5.85 -10.29 10.54
CA GLU A 232 -6.48 -9.29 9.68
C GLU A 232 -5.51 -8.76 8.61
N TYR A 233 -4.25 -8.58 9.02
CA TYR A 233 -3.16 -8.25 8.12
C TYR A 233 -1.82 -8.81 8.62
N LEU A 234 -0.88 -8.93 7.69
CA LEU A 234 0.51 -9.30 7.93
C LEU A 234 1.44 -8.19 7.44
N ASP A 235 2.48 -7.91 8.23
CA ASP A 235 3.57 -7.07 7.76
C ASP A 235 4.34 -7.81 6.64
N VAL A 236 4.59 -7.13 5.53
CA VAL A 236 5.49 -7.63 4.47
C VAL A 236 6.90 -7.92 4.99
N ASN A 237 7.30 -7.27 6.09
CA ASN A 237 8.59 -7.51 6.73
C ASN A 237 8.56 -8.69 7.73
N SER A 238 7.39 -9.25 8.02
CA SER A 238 7.29 -10.50 8.81
C SER A 238 7.87 -11.67 8.01
N ASN A 239 8.08 -12.79 8.68
CA ASN A 239 8.59 -14.04 8.12
C ASN A 239 7.66 -15.24 8.42
N ALA A 240 6.58 -15.02 9.15
CA ALA A 240 5.70 -16.08 9.59
C ALA A 240 4.24 -15.62 9.70
N LEU A 241 3.32 -16.55 9.37
CA LEU A 241 1.87 -16.40 9.46
C LEU A 241 1.34 -17.37 10.52
N PRO A 242 0.79 -16.87 11.65
CA PRO A 242 0.04 -17.72 12.56
C PRO A 242 -1.28 -18.15 11.89
N LEU A 243 -1.57 -19.45 11.89
CA LEU A 243 -2.80 -20.02 11.35
C LEU A 243 -3.40 -20.98 12.38
N THR A 244 -4.67 -20.76 12.70
CA THR A 244 -5.46 -21.71 13.49
C THR A 244 -6.53 -22.34 12.60
N LEU A 245 -6.55 -23.67 12.54
CA LEU A 245 -7.59 -24.44 11.85
C LEU A 245 -8.44 -25.17 12.88
N ARG A 246 -9.74 -24.96 12.81
CA ARG A 246 -10.72 -25.64 13.65
C ARG A 246 -11.64 -26.48 12.79
N LEU A 247 -11.70 -27.78 13.07
CA LEU A 247 -12.52 -28.73 12.33
C LEU A 247 -13.64 -29.27 13.21
N ARG A 248 -14.80 -29.51 12.61
CA ARG A 248 -15.88 -30.30 13.21
C ARG A 248 -16.76 -30.90 12.12
N THR A 249 -17.59 -31.86 12.49
CA THR A 249 -18.72 -32.29 11.67
C THR A 249 -20.02 -31.69 12.19
N LYS A 250 -20.95 -31.38 11.28
CA LYS A 250 -22.28 -30.86 11.62
C LYS A 250 -23.36 -31.88 11.25
N ASP A 251 -24.16 -32.29 12.24
CA ASP A 251 -25.30 -33.20 12.06
C ASP A 251 -24.92 -34.55 11.41
N LEU A 252 -23.68 -35.00 11.57
CA LEU A 252 -23.22 -36.30 11.11
C LEU A 252 -23.54 -37.37 12.17
N VAL A 253 -24.02 -38.54 11.74
CA VAL A 253 -24.37 -39.62 12.68
C VAL A 253 -23.11 -40.30 13.21
N GLU A 254 -23.19 -40.86 14.42
CA GLU A 254 -22.03 -41.43 15.12
C GLU A 254 -21.28 -42.51 14.33
N GLU A 255 -22.01 -43.35 13.61
CA GLU A 255 -21.42 -44.39 12.75
C GLU A 255 -20.57 -43.81 11.62
N GLU A 256 -20.97 -42.66 11.09
CA GLU A 256 -20.29 -41.98 9.99
C GLU A 256 -19.10 -41.16 10.51
N CYS A 257 -19.26 -40.51 11.67
CA CYS A 257 -18.20 -39.83 12.40
C CYS A 257 -17.00 -40.75 12.68
N LYS A 258 -17.26 -42.01 13.08
CA LYS A 258 -16.21 -42.99 13.38
C LYS A 258 -15.49 -43.55 12.17
N LYS A 259 -16.08 -43.44 10.97
CA LYS A 259 -15.46 -43.89 9.72
C LYS A 259 -14.58 -42.83 9.08
N LEU A 260 -14.83 -41.56 9.40
CA LEU A 260 -14.15 -40.42 8.80
C LEU A 260 -12.89 -40.06 9.59
N GLN A 261 -11.77 -39.94 8.89
CA GLN A 261 -10.49 -39.57 9.44
C GLN A 261 -9.85 -38.45 8.61
N VAL A 262 -9.05 -37.59 9.26
CA VAL A 262 -8.19 -36.61 8.60
C VAL A 262 -6.75 -37.09 8.73
N THR A 263 -6.13 -37.43 7.60
CA THR A 263 -4.77 -38.00 7.55
C THR A 263 -3.71 -36.99 7.19
N GLU A 264 -4.06 -35.92 6.48
CA GLU A 264 -3.09 -34.95 5.99
C GLU A 264 -3.74 -33.57 5.88
N VAL A 265 -3.02 -32.54 6.34
CA VAL A 265 -3.36 -31.14 6.14
C VAL A 265 -2.24 -30.52 5.32
N GLU A 266 -2.55 -29.99 4.16
CA GLU A 266 -1.60 -29.26 3.32
C GLU A 266 -1.99 -27.78 3.33
N VAL A 267 -1.02 -26.91 3.59
CA VAL A 267 -1.23 -25.47 3.64
C VAL A 267 -0.17 -24.77 2.81
N ASP A 268 -0.59 -23.87 1.94
CA ASP A 268 0.28 -23.05 1.10
C ASP A 268 -0.13 -21.58 1.17
N ILE A 269 0.82 -20.67 1.07
CA ILE A 269 0.59 -19.23 0.99
C ILE A 269 0.83 -18.83 -0.46
N VAL A 270 -0.23 -18.44 -1.16
CA VAL A 270 -0.20 -18.17 -2.60
C VAL A 270 -0.28 -16.67 -2.85
N GLN A 271 0.69 -16.13 -3.58
CA GLN A 271 0.62 -14.79 -4.17
C GLN A 271 0.16 -14.89 -5.63
N GLN A 272 -0.86 -14.10 -5.97
CA GLN A 272 -1.34 -13.94 -7.33
C GLN A 272 -1.17 -12.48 -7.77
N GLU A 273 -0.46 -12.30 -8.85
CA GLU A 273 -0.23 -11.01 -9.50
C GLU A 273 -1.00 -10.96 -10.81
N LYS A 274 -1.67 -9.85 -11.07
CA LYS A 274 -2.50 -9.68 -12.26
C LYS A 274 -2.27 -8.33 -12.91
N CYS A 275 -1.70 -8.37 -14.11
CA CYS A 275 -1.58 -7.23 -15.02
C CYS A 275 -2.76 -7.22 -15.99
N ARG A 276 -3.38 -6.06 -16.20
CA ARG A 276 -4.57 -5.89 -17.05
C ARG A 276 -4.33 -4.81 -18.07
N TYR A 277 -4.71 -5.05 -19.31
CA TYR A 277 -4.65 -4.05 -20.36
C TYR A 277 -5.54 -2.83 -20.07
N ARG A 278 -6.64 -3.01 -19.32
CA ARG A 278 -7.58 -1.94 -18.98
C ARG A 278 -8.05 -2.03 -17.52
N PRO A 279 -8.41 -0.89 -16.89
CA PRO A 279 -8.98 -0.89 -15.56
C PRO A 279 -10.29 -1.69 -15.50
N THR A 280 -10.53 -2.33 -14.35
CA THR A 280 -11.81 -3.02 -14.13
C THR A 280 -12.95 -2.00 -13.94
N ARG A 281 -14.18 -2.41 -14.29
CA ARG A 281 -15.37 -1.60 -14.05
C ARG A 281 -15.53 -1.23 -12.57
N ALA A 282 -15.25 -2.18 -11.68
CA ALA A 282 -15.32 -1.96 -10.23
C ALA A 282 -14.34 -0.87 -9.76
N TYR A 283 -13.13 -0.83 -10.32
CA TYR A 283 -12.15 0.21 -10.02
C TYR A 283 -12.64 1.58 -10.49
N LEU A 284 -13.10 1.68 -11.75
CA LEU A 284 -13.60 2.93 -12.32
C LEU A 284 -14.86 3.46 -11.63
N SER A 285 -15.68 2.59 -11.03
CA SER A 285 -16.83 3.02 -10.23
C SER A 285 -16.47 3.49 -8.82
N ARG A 286 -15.32 3.04 -8.28
CA ARG A 286 -14.90 3.38 -6.91
C ARG A 286 -14.02 4.63 -6.86
N PHE A 287 -13.24 4.90 -7.91
CA PHE A 287 -12.22 5.95 -7.90
C PHE A 287 -12.36 6.96 -9.05
N PRO A 288 -12.16 8.26 -8.79
CA PRO A 288 -12.31 9.32 -9.78
C PRO A 288 -11.11 9.40 -10.72
N VAL A 289 -11.04 8.48 -11.68
CA VAL A 289 -10.04 8.49 -12.76
C VAL A 289 -10.41 9.55 -13.82
N PRO A 290 -9.45 10.30 -14.39
CA PRO A 290 -9.71 11.24 -15.47
C PRO A 290 -10.50 10.62 -16.61
N ALA A 291 -11.42 11.40 -17.18
CA ALA A 291 -12.27 10.97 -18.28
C ALA A 291 -11.46 10.55 -19.52
N LYS A 292 -12.06 9.75 -20.40
CA LYS A 292 -11.37 9.09 -21.52
C LYS A 292 -10.68 10.08 -22.48
N ASP A 293 -11.23 11.27 -22.65
CA ASP A 293 -10.67 12.38 -23.43
C ASP A 293 -9.38 12.94 -22.84
N LEU A 294 -9.19 12.81 -21.52
CA LEU A 294 -7.98 13.18 -20.78
C LEU A 294 -7.02 12.00 -20.54
N GLN A 295 -7.29 10.83 -21.13
CA GLN A 295 -6.44 9.66 -21.04
C GLN A 295 -5.56 9.50 -22.29
N PRO A 296 -4.39 8.85 -22.19
CA PRO A 296 -3.67 8.40 -23.36
C PRO A 296 -4.57 7.49 -24.25
N PRO A 297 -4.43 7.55 -25.59
CA PRO A 297 -3.52 8.39 -26.35
C PRO A 297 -4.03 9.82 -26.62
N ASN A 298 -5.24 10.18 -26.17
CA ASN A 298 -5.84 11.49 -26.48
C ASN A 298 -5.06 12.65 -25.86
N VAL A 299 -4.61 12.46 -24.61
CA VAL A 299 -3.68 13.38 -23.94
C VAL A 299 -2.49 12.55 -23.43
N PRO A 300 -1.28 12.70 -24.02
CA PRO A 300 -0.12 11.92 -23.63
C PRO A 300 0.24 12.19 -22.16
N LEU A 301 0.86 11.21 -21.51
CA LEU A 301 1.46 11.39 -20.18
C LEU A 301 2.56 12.45 -20.25
N LEU A 302 2.83 13.14 -19.14
CA LEU A 302 3.89 14.16 -19.10
C LEU A 302 5.27 13.52 -19.25
N GLU A 303 5.44 12.32 -18.70
CA GLU A 303 6.65 11.52 -18.83
C GLU A 303 6.23 10.08 -19.13
N PRO A 304 5.90 9.71 -20.39
CA PRO A 304 5.55 8.33 -20.73
C PRO A 304 6.79 7.43 -20.63
N HIS A 305 6.59 6.14 -20.40
CA HIS A 305 7.68 5.17 -20.35
C HIS A 305 8.33 5.05 -21.74
N PRO A 306 9.65 4.88 -21.89
CA PRO A 306 10.31 4.81 -23.20
C PRO A 306 9.72 3.76 -24.16
N VAL A 307 9.17 2.66 -23.63
CA VAL A 307 8.49 1.62 -24.41
C VAL A 307 7.23 2.13 -25.11
N SER A 308 6.60 3.19 -24.62
CA SER A 308 5.41 3.79 -25.26
C SER A 308 5.70 4.16 -26.72
N PHE A 309 6.88 4.72 -27.00
CA PHE A 309 7.27 5.16 -28.34
C PHE A 309 7.33 4.00 -29.35
N ILE A 310 7.71 2.81 -28.90
CA ILE A 310 7.79 1.61 -29.75
C ILE A 310 6.38 1.18 -30.19
N TYR A 311 5.41 1.26 -29.26
CA TYR A 311 4.02 0.95 -29.51
C TYR A 311 3.31 2.03 -30.33
N ASP A 312 3.56 3.30 -30.04
CA ASP A 312 3.00 4.43 -30.79
C ASP A 312 3.48 4.43 -32.25
N ALA A 313 4.72 3.97 -32.50
CA ALA A 313 5.27 3.82 -33.84
C ALA A 313 4.73 2.58 -34.59
N GLY A 314 3.92 1.73 -33.94
CA GLY A 314 3.41 0.48 -34.53
C GLY A 314 4.50 -0.56 -34.83
N LEU A 315 5.67 -0.44 -34.19
CA LEU A 315 6.80 -1.36 -34.39
C LEU A 315 6.58 -2.71 -33.69
N PHE A 316 5.61 -2.76 -32.77
CA PHE A 316 5.22 -3.98 -32.07
C PHE A 316 3.75 -4.31 -32.34
N SER A 317 3.49 -5.49 -32.91
CA SER A 317 2.15 -6.01 -33.08
C SER A 317 1.82 -6.93 -31.91
N SER A 318 0.92 -6.51 -31.02
CA SER A 318 0.44 -7.40 -29.97
C SER A 318 -0.31 -8.57 -30.61
N SER A 319 0.00 -9.80 -30.17
CA SER A 319 -0.80 -10.98 -30.55
C SER A 319 -2.27 -10.78 -30.12
N PRO A 320 -3.25 -11.51 -30.71
CA PRO A 320 -4.66 -11.38 -30.32
C PRO A 320 -4.82 -11.52 -28.80
N SER A 321 -5.20 -10.39 -28.19
CA SER A 321 -4.82 -9.95 -26.86
C SER A 321 -5.52 -10.70 -25.74
N SER A 322 -4.76 -11.27 -24.80
CA SER A 322 -5.29 -11.58 -23.48
C SER A 322 -5.67 -10.26 -22.79
N GLU A 323 -6.83 -10.18 -22.15
CA GLU A 323 -7.19 -8.98 -21.38
C GLU A 323 -6.31 -8.80 -20.14
N CYS A 324 -5.68 -9.88 -19.67
CA CYS A 324 -4.79 -9.86 -18.52
C CYS A 324 -3.70 -10.93 -18.59
N ALA A 325 -2.52 -10.60 -18.05
CA ALA A 325 -1.51 -11.57 -17.66
C ALA A 325 -1.68 -11.88 -16.16
N THR A 326 -1.60 -13.15 -15.77
CA THR A 326 -1.65 -13.56 -14.37
C THR A 326 -0.47 -14.44 -14.07
N ARG A 327 0.18 -14.18 -12.93
CA ARG A 327 1.26 -15.00 -12.38
C ARG A 327 0.88 -15.42 -10.98
N THR A 328 1.03 -16.70 -10.67
CA THR A 328 0.72 -17.26 -9.35
C THR A 328 1.90 -18.08 -8.86
N PHE A 329 2.30 -17.91 -7.60
CA PHE A 329 3.37 -18.69 -7.00
C PHE A 329 3.19 -18.83 -5.49
N SER A 330 3.79 -19.89 -4.95
CA SER A 330 3.88 -20.12 -3.51
C SER A 330 4.92 -19.19 -2.87
N LEU A 331 4.60 -18.71 -1.68
CA LEU A 331 5.48 -17.95 -0.80
C LEU A 331 6.12 -18.82 0.29
N LEU A 332 5.85 -20.13 0.31
CA LEU A 332 6.54 -21.04 1.21
C LEU A 332 8.04 -21.12 0.84
N PRO A 333 8.93 -21.30 1.82
CA PRO A 333 10.31 -21.70 1.56
C PRO A 333 10.37 -22.96 0.70
N ALA A 334 11.40 -23.10 -0.14
CA ALA A 334 11.53 -24.25 -1.03
C ALA A 334 11.75 -25.57 -0.27
N GLU A 335 12.24 -25.47 0.98
CA GLU A 335 12.45 -26.58 1.90
C GLU A 335 11.14 -27.05 2.57
N GLU A 336 10.11 -26.21 2.55
CA GLU A 336 8.83 -26.46 3.22
C GLU A 336 7.79 -26.95 2.23
N SER A 337 7.27 -28.16 2.46
CA SER A 337 6.21 -28.71 1.60
C SER A 337 4.82 -28.17 1.95
N GLY A 338 4.67 -27.57 3.14
CA GLY A 338 3.36 -27.21 3.69
C GLY A 338 2.48 -28.40 4.08
N LYS A 339 2.99 -29.64 4.00
CA LYS A 339 2.24 -30.87 4.29
C LYS A 339 2.48 -31.34 5.72
N TYR A 340 1.40 -31.43 6.47
CA TYR A 340 1.35 -31.96 7.83
C TYR A 340 0.64 -33.31 7.81
N LYS A 341 1.41 -34.39 7.94
CA LYS A 341 0.84 -35.74 8.10
C LYS A 341 0.35 -35.92 9.54
N LEU A 342 -0.87 -36.38 9.68
CA LEU A 342 -1.49 -36.72 10.95
C LEU A 342 -1.41 -38.25 11.13
N ASP A 343 -1.47 -38.69 12.39
CA ASP A 343 -1.43 -40.12 12.72
C ASP A 343 -2.52 -40.93 11.98
N ASP A 344 -2.16 -42.16 11.57
CA ASP A 344 -3.05 -43.14 10.96
C ASP A 344 -4.23 -43.55 11.85
N GLN A 345 -4.26 -43.18 13.14
CA GLN A 345 -5.40 -43.36 14.04
C GLN A 345 -6.14 -42.07 14.41
N ASN A 346 -5.98 -41.00 13.62
CA ASN A 346 -6.55 -39.69 13.91
C ASN A 346 -8.05 -39.57 13.56
N TYR A 347 -8.90 -40.31 14.28
CA TYR A 347 -10.36 -40.24 14.18
C TYR A 347 -10.92 -39.02 14.94
N VAL A 348 -10.53 -37.81 14.51
CA VAL A 348 -10.92 -36.56 15.16
C VAL A 348 -12.42 -36.48 15.34
N PHE A 349 -13.23 -36.85 14.36
CA PHE A 349 -14.69 -36.66 14.42
C PHE A 349 -15.45 -37.71 15.23
N ALA A 350 -14.80 -38.76 15.76
CA ALA A 350 -15.48 -39.90 16.38
C ALA A 350 -16.40 -39.53 17.56
N GLY A 351 -16.12 -38.41 18.25
CA GLY A 351 -16.90 -37.91 19.38
C GLY A 351 -18.05 -36.95 19.04
N ASP A 352 -18.12 -36.44 17.81
CA ASP A 352 -18.98 -35.29 17.45
C ASP A 352 -20.48 -35.57 17.58
N ALA A 353 -20.88 -36.82 17.37
CA ALA A 353 -22.28 -37.23 17.41
C ALA A 353 -22.77 -37.66 18.80
N THR A 354 -21.92 -37.61 19.84
CA THR A 354 -22.27 -38.10 21.17
C THR A 354 -23.36 -37.22 21.79
N PRO A 355 -24.58 -37.75 22.03
CA PRO A 355 -25.69 -36.94 22.51
C PRO A 355 -25.40 -36.38 23.92
N GLY A 356 -25.53 -35.06 24.08
CA GLY A 356 -25.29 -34.36 25.34
C GLY A 356 -23.87 -33.81 25.52
N ALA A 357 -22.93 -34.13 24.63
CA ALA A 357 -21.65 -33.45 24.57
C ALA A 357 -21.79 -32.13 23.78
N LEU A 358 -21.11 -31.07 24.22
CA LEU A 358 -21.02 -29.86 23.41
C LEU A 358 -20.20 -30.16 22.15
N PRO A 359 -20.58 -29.64 20.96
CA PRO A 359 -19.83 -29.84 19.74
C PRO A 359 -18.38 -29.39 19.95
N THR A 360 -17.44 -30.33 19.89
CA THR A 360 -16.04 -30.06 20.18
C THR A 360 -15.34 -29.67 18.89
N TRP A 361 -14.69 -28.51 18.87
CA TRP A 361 -13.83 -28.11 17.76
C TRP A 361 -12.45 -28.72 17.94
N TYR A 362 -11.98 -29.49 16.96
CA TYR A 362 -10.60 -29.96 16.92
C TYR A 362 -9.74 -28.84 16.37
N THR A 363 -8.77 -28.40 17.15
CA THR A 363 -7.94 -27.23 16.83
C THR A 363 -6.54 -27.68 16.45
N MET A 364 -6.05 -27.19 15.32
CA MET A 364 -4.66 -27.25 14.88
C MET A 364 -4.13 -25.82 14.84
N ASP A 365 -3.15 -25.52 15.67
CA ASP A 365 -2.44 -24.25 15.67
C ASP A 365 -1.08 -24.46 15.01
N THR A 366 -0.78 -23.67 13.97
CA THR A 366 0.50 -23.73 13.26
C THR A 366 1.00 -22.34 12.94
N THR A 367 2.31 -22.24 12.66
CA THR A 367 2.95 -20.99 12.22
C THR A 367 3.66 -21.30 10.91
N LEU A 368 3.16 -20.71 9.82
CA LEU A 368 3.64 -20.96 8.47
C LEU A 368 4.77 -19.97 8.14
N PRO A 369 5.99 -20.45 7.85
CA PRO A 369 7.05 -19.57 7.37
C PRO A 369 6.72 -19.12 5.93
N PHE A 370 7.16 -17.90 5.57
CA PHE A 370 7.12 -17.45 4.19
C PHE A 370 8.37 -16.64 3.83
N VAL A 371 8.72 -16.65 2.54
CA VAL A 371 9.91 -15.96 2.03
C VAL A 371 9.54 -14.61 1.41
N GLN A 372 10.31 -13.57 1.72
CA GLN A 372 10.16 -12.26 1.09
C GLN A 372 10.64 -12.27 -0.36
N ARG A 373 11.65 -13.09 -0.66
CA ARG A 373 12.20 -13.26 -2.01
C ARG A 373 12.48 -14.73 -2.22
N SER A 374 11.86 -15.33 -3.24
CA SER A 374 12.16 -16.71 -3.58
C SER A 374 13.61 -16.81 -4.05
N THR A 375 14.46 -17.46 -3.25
CA THR A 375 15.88 -17.67 -3.55
C THR A 375 16.11 -18.90 -4.40
N SER A 376 15.17 -19.29 -5.28
CA SER A 376 15.35 -20.38 -6.24
C SER A 376 16.40 -20.00 -7.29
N ARG A 377 17.66 -19.97 -6.84
CA ARG A 377 18.88 -19.63 -7.55
C ARG A 377 19.18 -20.59 -8.71
N TRP A 378 18.38 -21.64 -8.82
CA TRP A 378 18.55 -22.79 -9.69
C TRP A 378 17.71 -22.76 -10.97
N ALA A 379 16.87 -21.74 -11.19
CA ALA A 379 16.14 -21.54 -12.45
C ALA A 379 17.05 -21.11 -13.64
N LYS A 380 18.35 -21.40 -13.59
CA LYS A 380 19.32 -20.90 -14.58
C LYS A 380 19.59 -21.87 -15.73
N TYR A 381 19.12 -23.11 -15.67
CA TYR A 381 19.46 -24.13 -16.67
C TYR A 381 18.31 -25.01 -17.16
N ASP A 382 17.10 -24.93 -16.59
CA ASP A 382 15.94 -25.76 -16.99
C ASP A 382 14.60 -25.01 -16.95
N SER A 383 14.60 -23.68 -16.84
CA SER A 383 13.35 -22.91 -16.76
C SER A 383 12.61 -22.95 -18.10
N ASP A 384 11.38 -23.47 -18.10
CA ASP A 384 10.40 -23.31 -19.18
C ASP A 384 10.41 -21.87 -19.71
N GLU A 385 10.31 -21.69 -21.03
CA GLU A 385 10.27 -20.36 -21.69
C GLU A 385 9.25 -19.41 -21.01
N ALA A 386 8.15 -19.97 -20.50
CA ALA A 386 7.13 -19.24 -19.76
C ALA A 386 7.62 -18.60 -18.45
N GLU A 387 8.57 -19.22 -17.74
CA GLU A 387 9.15 -18.62 -16.54
C GLU A 387 10.11 -17.48 -16.87
N HIS A 388 10.86 -17.61 -17.97
CA HIS A 388 11.74 -16.55 -18.46
C HIS A 388 10.93 -15.32 -18.88
N GLU A 389 9.89 -15.54 -19.67
CA GLU A 389 8.95 -14.49 -20.09
C GLU A 389 8.30 -13.80 -18.89
N ALA A 390 7.88 -14.57 -17.87
CA ALA A 390 7.33 -14.01 -16.64
C ALA A 390 8.35 -13.18 -15.84
N LEU A 391 9.64 -13.55 -15.88
CA LEU A 391 10.71 -12.83 -15.18
C LEU A 391 10.97 -11.45 -15.81
N GLU A 392 10.88 -11.34 -17.14
CA GLU A 392 11.11 -10.08 -17.86
C GLU A 392 10.10 -9.01 -17.44
N TRP A 393 8.80 -9.32 -17.44
CA TRP A 393 7.76 -8.31 -17.16
C TRP A 393 7.40 -8.16 -15.68
N ALA A 394 7.36 -9.25 -14.91
CA ALA A 394 6.96 -9.22 -13.50
C ALA A 394 8.15 -9.10 -12.54
N GLY A 395 9.36 -9.31 -13.03
CA GLY A 395 10.56 -9.39 -12.19
C GLY A 395 10.59 -10.68 -11.34
N PRO A 396 11.44 -10.73 -10.31
CA PRO A 396 11.55 -11.89 -9.42
C PRO A 396 10.24 -12.19 -8.67
N LYS A 397 10.09 -13.46 -8.24
CA LYS A 397 9.00 -13.91 -7.35
C LYS A 397 9.29 -13.38 -5.93
N GLU A 398 8.86 -12.16 -5.68
CA GLU A 398 9.02 -11.45 -4.41
C GLU A 398 7.66 -11.20 -3.76
N LEU A 399 7.61 -11.27 -2.43
CA LEU A 399 6.45 -10.89 -1.64
C LEU A 399 6.17 -9.41 -1.88
N ARG A 400 4.97 -9.11 -2.36
CA ARG A 400 4.52 -7.73 -2.58
C ARG A 400 3.37 -7.42 -1.64
N PRO A 401 3.16 -6.16 -1.24
CA PRO A 401 1.95 -5.77 -0.52
C PRO A 401 0.68 -6.14 -1.31
N THR A 402 -0.36 -6.62 -0.63
CA THR A 402 -1.71 -6.73 -1.18
C THR A 402 -2.12 -5.36 -1.71
N SER A 403 -2.47 -5.29 -3.00
CA SER A 403 -2.75 -4.03 -3.67
C SER A 403 -3.81 -4.18 -4.74
N SER A 404 -4.67 -3.18 -4.85
CA SER A 404 -5.74 -3.09 -5.85
C SER A 404 -5.54 -1.84 -6.70
N GLY A 405 -4.69 -1.95 -7.72
CA GLY A 405 -4.46 -0.91 -8.71
C GLY A 405 -5.32 -1.08 -9.97
N PRO A 406 -5.31 -0.09 -10.87
CA PRO A 406 -6.13 -0.14 -12.09
C PRO A 406 -5.60 -1.16 -13.10
N LEU A 407 -4.29 -1.14 -13.37
CA LEU A 407 -3.65 -2.03 -14.34
C LEU A 407 -2.88 -3.18 -13.67
N TYR A 408 -2.52 -3.05 -12.39
CA TYR A 408 -1.80 -4.07 -11.64
C TYR A 408 -2.47 -4.33 -10.29
N SER A 409 -2.58 -5.60 -9.90
CA SER A 409 -3.08 -5.97 -8.57
C SER A 409 -2.35 -7.20 -8.03
N VAL A 410 -2.16 -7.22 -6.72
CA VAL A 410 -1.58 -8.35 -5.98
C VAL A 410 -2.59 -8.82 -4.94
N THR A 411 -2.88 -10.11 -4.95
CA THR A 411 -3.77 -10.76 -3.98
C THR A 411 -3.06 -11.94 -3.34
N HIS A 412 -3.32 -12.18 -2.07
CA HIS A 412 -2.75 -13.28 -1.32
C HIS A 412 -3.85 -14.16 -0.75
N GLU A 413 -3.62 -15.47 -0.73
CA GLU A 413 -4.55 -16.45 -0.20
C GLU A 413 -3.78 -17.55 0.53
N VAL A 414 -4.28 -18.03 1.65
CA VAL A 414 -3.89 -19.35 2.19
C VAL A 414 -4.71 -20.40 1.45
N SER A 415 -4.05 -21.28 0.72
CA SER A 415 -4.65 -22.47 0.15
C SER A 415 -4.53 -23.61 1.16
N ILE A 416 -5.65 -24.11 1.65
CA ILE A 416 -5.69 -25.19 2.63
C ILE A 416 -6.35 -26.39 1.98
N SER A 417 -5.70 -27.55 2.09
CA SER A 417 -6.22 -28.82 1.63
C SER A 417 -6.25 -29.84 2.76
N LEU A 418 -7.38 -30.50 2.94
CA LEU A 418 -7.56 -31.60 3.89
C LEU A 418 -7.69 -32.90 3.13
N THR A 419 -6.80 -33.85 3.40
CA THR A 419 -7.01 -35.22 2.97
C THR A 419 -7.81 -35.95 4.04
N CYS A 420 -8.97 -36.44 3.62
CA CYS A 420 -9.82 -37.28 4.43
C CYS A 420 -9.77 -38.72 3.93
N THR A 421 -9.80 -39.67 4.86
CA THR A 421 -10.04 -41.09 4.59
C THR A 421 -11.38 -41.52 5.16
N TYR A 422 -12.02 -42.51 4.53
CA TYR A 422 -13.34 -42.98 4.94
C TYR A 422 -13.50 -44.49 4.73
N ASP A 423 -13.98 -45.18 5.77
CA ASP A 423 -14.22 -46.63 5.77
C ASP A 423 -15.61 -46.99 5.18
N LEU A 424 -15.69 -47.28 3.87
CA LEU A 424 -16.98 -47.53 3.17
C LEU A 424 -17.85 -48.63 3.79
N LYS A 425 -17.22 -49.73 4.24
CA LYS A 425 -17.92 -50.91 4.80
C LYS A 425 -17.64 -51.11 6.29
N GLY A 426 -17.20 -50.06 6.98
CA GLY A 426 -16.77 -50.13 8.38
C GLY A 426 -15.35 -50.70 8.56
N LYS A 427 -14.97 -50.98 9.81
CA LYS A 427 -13.60 -51.30 10.22
C LYS A 427 -13.04 -52.51 9.45
N GLY A 428 -11.98 -52.29 8.66
CA GLY A 428 -11.35 -53.32 7.81
C GLY A 428 -11.93 -53.44 6.40
N GLY A 429 -12.87 -52.57 6.03
CA GLY A 429 -13.36 -52.42 4.65
C GLY A 429 -12.38 -51.65 3.75
N PRO A 430 -12.73 -51.43 2.47
CA PRO A 430 -11.96 -50.57 1.58
C PRO A 430 -11.98 -49.13 2.10
N VAL A 431 -10.79 -48.54 2.24
CA VAL A 431 -10.60 -47.15 2.65
C VAL A 431 -10.55 -46.28 1.40
N VAL A 432 -11.42 -45.30 1.32
CA VAL A 432 -11.40 -44.29 0.26
C VAL A 432 -10.69 -43.04 0.75
N ARG A 433 -9.93 -42.38 -0.13
CA ARG A 433 -9.20 -41.14 0.16
C ARG A 433 -9.73 -40.01 -0.73
N GLU A 434 -10.07 -38.88 -0.14
CA GLU A 434 -10.52 -37.69 -0.86
C GLU A 434 -9.87 -36.41 -0.31
N ARG A 435 -9.66 -35.43 -1.18
CA ARG A 435 -9.00 -34.15 -0.84
C ARG A 435 -9.99 -33.00 -0.95
N LEU A 436 -10.26 -32.34 0.17
CA LEU A 436 -11.03 -31.10 0.24
C LEU A 436 -10.07 -29.92 0.13
N SER A 437 -10.39 -28.89 -0.63
CA SER A 437 -9.54 -27.71 -0.77
C SER A 437 -10.35 -26.42 -0.66
N PHE A 438 -9.80 -25.43 0.02
CA PHE A 438 -10.41 -24.12 0.17
C PHE A 438 -9.35 -23.03 0.29
N LYS A 439 -9.78 -21.79 0.09
CA LYS A 439 -8.91 -20.61 0.03
C LYS A 439 -9.39 -19.55 1.02
N VAL A 440 -8.46 -18.99 1.77
CA VAL A 440 -8.72 -17.93 2.74
C VAL A 440 -7.92 -16.69 2.31
N PRO A 441 -8.56 -15.53 2.10
CA PRO A 441 -7.83 -14.33 1.67
C PRO A 441 -6.89 -13.83 2.77
N LEU A 442 -5.75 -13.28 2.35
CA LEU A 442 -4.77 -12.63 3.22
C LEU A 442 -4.48 -11.20 2.75
N THR A 443 -4.19 -10.34 3.74
CA THR A 443 -3.76 -8.97 3.49
C THR A 443 -2.32 -8.80 3.96
N PHE A 444 -1.38 -8.73 3.02
CA PHE A 444 -0.03 -8.29 3.30
C PHE A 444 0.06 -6.78 3.10
N GLY A 445 0.72 -6.05 3.99
CA GLY A 445 0.98 -4.64 3.76
C GLY A 445 2.07 -4.10 4.66
N LYS A 446 2.44 -2.85 4.42
CA LYS A 446 3.47 -2.20 5.23
C LYS A 446 2.84 -1.71 6.53
N VAL A 447 3.50 -1.98 7.65
CA VAL A 447 3.17 -1.38 8.94
C VAL A 447 3.98 -0.11 9.10
N ALA A 448 3.33 0.98 9.52
CA ALA A 448 4.03 2.24 9.69
C ALA A 448 5.13 2.11 10.76
N PRO A 449 6.32 2.70 10.55
CA PRO A 449 7.38 2.69 11.56
C PRO A 449 6.84 3.25 12.87
N ARG A 450 7.13 2.59 13.98
CA ARG A 450 6.76 3.10 15.30
C ARG A 450 7.45 4.44 15.52
N LEU A 451 6.70 5.43 15.97
CA LEU A 451 7.27 6.70 16.42
C LEU A 451 8.08 6.43 17.68
N VAL A 452 9.39 6.28 17.53
CA VAL A 452 10.30 6.29 18.66
C VAL A 452 10.38 7.75 19.12
N TRP A 453 9.53 8.12 20.07
CA TRP A 453 9.74 9.37 20.80
C TRP A 453 11.03 9.23 21.59
N ALA A 454 12.13 9.67 20.99
CA ALA A 454 13.32 9.95 21.76
C ALA A 454 12.92 11.03 22.77
N PRO A 455 13.03 10.77 24.10
CA PRO A 455 12.78 11.81 25.07
C PRO A 455 13.77 12.93 24.76
N VAL A 456 13.26 14.07 24.32
CA VAL A 456 14.06 15.28 24.20
C VAL A 456 14.47 15.61 25.63
N LEU A 457 15.66 15.17 26.04
CA LEU A 457 16.32 15.67 27.22
C LEU A 457 16.56 17.15 26.94
N VAL A 458 15.63 17.98 27.40
CA VAL A 458 15.81 19.42 27.48
C VAL A 458 16.89 19.63 28.53
N ASP A 459 18.15 19.58 28.09
CA ASP A 459 19.27 19.91 28.94
C ASP A 459 19.20 21.43 29.17
N SER A 460 18.73 21.80 30.37
CA SER A 460 18.58 23.16 30.86
C SER A 460 19.94 23.82 31.11
N SER A 461 20.80 23.85 30.08
CA SER A 461 22.09 24.51 30.09
C SER A 461 21.93 25.89 29.44
N GLU A 462 21.72 26.91 30.27
CA GLU A 462 21.50 28.32 29.88
C GLU A 462 22.69 29.01 29.16
N ASN A 463 23.78 28.32 28.78
CA ASN A 463 24.97 28.99 28.24
C ASN A 463 25.69 28.23 27.10
N ALA A 464 24.97 27.78 26.06
CA ALA A 464 25.60 27.26 24.84
C ALA A 464 25.23 28.09 23.60
N PRO A 465 26.20 28.48 22.75
CA PRO A 465 25.94 29.24 21.53
C PRO A 465 25.12 28.39 20.55
N ILE A 466 24.16 29.05 19.89
CA ILE A 466 23.26 28.51 18.87
C ILE A 466 24.07 27.79 17.79
N LEU A 467 24.14 26.47 17.86
CA LEU A 467 24.58 25.63 16.76
C LEU A 467 23.36 25.26 15.92
N THR A 468 23.42 25.62 14.65
CA THR A 468 22.46 25.24 13.61
C THR A 468 22.19 23.73 13.66
N PRO A 469 20.91 23.30 13.68
CA PRO A 469 20.58 21.88 13.70
C PRO A 469 21.06 21.21 12.41
N ALA A 470 21.70 20.05 12.55
CA ALA A 470 22.16 19.24 11.44
C ALA A 470 20.96 18.75 10.58
N PRO A 471 21.11 18.67 9.25
CA PRO A 471 20.07 18.13 8.37
C PRO A 471 20.03 16.62 8.53
N GLY A 472 19.10 16.09 9.34
CA GLY A 472 19.01 14.65 9.55
C GLY A 472 17.87 14.12 10.40
N SER A 473 17.15 14.96 11.16
CA SER A 473 15.95 14.53 11.88
C SER A 473 14.74 15.39 11.50
N SER A 474 14.14 15.09 10.34
CA SER A 474 12.90 15.68 9.84
C SER A 474 11.65 15.13 10.54
N GLY A 475 11.72 14.85 11.84
CA GLY A 475 10.53 14.61 12.65
C GLY A 475 9.87 15.94 13.01
N ALA A 476 9.41 16.71 12.01
CA ALA A 476 8.43 17.75 12.32
C ALA A 476 7.25 17.06 13.05
N PRO A 477 6.69 17.65 14.12
CA PRO A 477 5.57 17.05 14.81
C PRO A 477 4.42 16.92 13.80
N ASN A 478 4.22 15.71 13.28
CA ASN A 478 3.09 15.39 12.43
C ASN A 478 1.84 15.66 13.26
N LEU A 479 1.07 16.66 12.83
CA LEU A 479 -0.24 16.89 13.40
C LEU A 479 -1.04 15.58 13.23
N PRO A 480 -1.79 15.14 14.25
CA PRO A 480 -2.57 13.92 14.19
C PRO A 480 -3.49 13.97 12.97
N ALA A 481 -3.63 12.83 12.28
CA ALA A 481 -4.50 12.76 11.11
C ALA A 481 -5.93 13.11 11.51
N TYR A 482 -6.72 13.70 10.60
CA TYR A 482 -8.09 14.11 10.92
C TYR A 482 -8.94 12.93 11.45
N THR A 483 -8.68 11.71 10.97
CA THR A 483 -9.29 10.45 11.41
C THR A 483 -8.89 9.98 12.82
N GLU A 484 -7.84 10.54 13.39
CA GLU A 484 -7.46 10.31 14.79
C GLU A 484 -8.22 11.24 15.73
N LEU A 485 -8.66 12.39 15.21
CA LEU A 485 -9.41 13.39 15.97
C LEU A 485 -10.93 13.20 15.88
N TYR A 486 -11.41 12.51 14.85
CA TYR A 486 -12.84 12.34 14.56
C TYR A 486 -13.17 10.89 14.15
N ASP A 487 -14.32 10.39 14.61
CA ASP A 487 -14.92 9.13 14.17
C ASP A 487 -15.43 9.25 12.72
N ALA A 488 -15.78 8.12 12.11
CA ALA A 488 -16.22 8.06 10.71
C ALA A 488 -17.56 8.78 10.44
N ASP A 489 -18.34 9.05 11.48
CA ASP A 489 -19.57 9.84 11.49
C ASP A 489 -19.32 11.35 11.67
N GLY A 490 -18.06 11.76 11.90
CA GLY A 490 -17.66 13.16 12.08
C GLY A 490 -17.71 13.64 13.52
N GLU A 491 -18.04 12.77 14.48
CA GLU A 491 -17.98 13.10 15.92
C GLU A 491 -16.54 13.12 16.40
N ARG A 492 -16.22 13.99 17.36
CA ARG A 492 -14.83 14.18 17.81
C ARG A 492 -14.44 13.05 18.77
N ARG A 493 -13.40 12.27 18.43
CA ARG A 493 -12.82 11.18 19.24
C ARG A 493 -12.13 11.61 20.53
N VAL A 494 -12.14 12.91 20.85
CA VAL A 494 -11.48 13.43 22.04
C VAL A 494 -12.20 12.93 23.27
N ASP A 495 -11.54 12.05 24.01
CA ASP A 495 -11.99 11.57 25.30
C ASP A 495 -11.89 12.70 26.34
N TYR A 496 -13.02 13.34 26.61
CA TYR A 496 -13.14 14.37 27.66
C TYR A 496 -13.02 13.79 29.08
N SER A 497 -12.90 12.46 29.25
CA SER A 497 -12.66 11.84 30.55
C SER A 497 -11.26 12.12 31.10
N THR A 498 -10.31 12.44 30.22
CA THR A 498 -8.99 12.92 30.63
C THR A 498 -9.00 14.45 30.64
N PRO A 499 -9.06 15.11 31.82
CA PRO A 499 -9.09 16.57 31.87
C PRO A 499 -7.81 17.12 31.23
N LEU A 500 -7.99 18.02 30.26
CA LEU A 500 -6.87 18.77 29.69
C LEU A 500 -6.06 19.40 30.84
N PRO A 501 -4.73 19.33 30.81
CA PRO A 501 -3.91 19.98 31.83
C PRO A 501 -4.33 21.45 31.89
N LEU A 502 -4.83 21.85 33.07
CA LEU A 502 -5.21 23.23 33.33
C LEU A 502 -4.02 24.10 32.99
N TYR A 503 -4.23 25.10 32.13
CA TYR A 503 -3.22 26.08 31.81
C TYR A 503 -2.78 26.76 33.13
N THR A 504 -1.66 26.33 33.69
CA THR A 504 -0.96 27.11 34.71
C THR A 504 -0.30 28.26 33.97
N PRO A 505 -0.80 29.50 34.10
CA PRO A 505 -0.11 30.65 33.54
C PRO A 505 1.33 30.63 34.06
N ARG A 506 2.30 30.85 33.17
CA ARG A 506 3.70 31.04 33.58
C ARG A 506 3.70 32.06 34.70
N SER A 507 4.21 31.68 35.87
CA SER A 507 4.34 32.55 37.03
C SER A 507 5.02 33.83 36.56
N SER A 508 4.25 34.88 36.37
CA SER A 508 4.80 36.19 36.08
C SER A 508 5.63 36.56 37.29
N THR A 509 6.94 36.64 37.11
CA THR A 509 7.83 37.25 38.09
C THR A 509 7.40 38.71 38.22
N SER A 510 6.47 38.95 39.14
CA SER A 510 5.92 40.25 39.42
C SER A 510 6.75 40.88 40.52
N LEU A 511 7.53 41.89 40.13
CA LEU A 511 8.01 42.93 41.02
C LEU A 511 6.80 43.54 41.72
N SER A 512 6.81 43.40 43.04
CA SER A 512 5.82 43.91 43.97
C SER A 512 5.61 45.41 43.81
N THR A 513 4.39 45.83 43.49
CA THR A 513 3.87 47.14 43.92
C THR A 513 2.41 46.98 44.34
N THR A 514 2.16 47.42 45.57
CA THR A 514 0.94 47.35 46.37
C THR A 514 -0.19 48.24 45.86
N SER A 515 -1.44 47.74 45.84
CA SER A 515 -2.62 48.43 46.41
C SER A 515 -3.94 47.66 46.18
N ALA A 516 -4.52 47.21 47.30
CA ALA A 516 -5.92 47.26 47.76
C ALA A 516 -7.14 46.82 46.90
N GLU A 517 -7.93 45.96 47.57
CA GLU A 517 -9.42 45.88 47.67
C GLU A 517 -10.29 45.28 46.54
N GLY A 518 -11.09 44.27 46.91
CA GLY A 518 -12.34 43.88 46.22
C GLY A 518 -12.67 42.38 46.26
N GLN A 519 -13.61 42.00 47.13
CA GLN A 519 -14.11 40.63 47.39
C GLN A 519 -15.05 40.05 46.29
N PRO A 520 -15.45 38.75 46.38
CA PRO A 520 -15.80 37.88 45.24
C PRO A 520 -17.30 37.74 44.98
N ILE A 521 -17.67 37.24 43.79
CA ILE A 521 -18.98 36.63 43.54
C ILE A 521 -18.81 35.29 42.81
N ASP A 522 -19.40 34.29 43.45
CA ASP A 522 -19.56 32.88 43.14
C ASP A 522 -20.85 32.69 42.32
N VAL A 523 -20.82 32.01 41.17
CA VAL A 523 -22.05 31.43 40.55
C VAL A 523 -21.73 30.13 39.81
N SER A 524 -22.45 29.11 40.27
CA SER A 524 -22.59 27.72 39.89
C SER A 524 -23.24 27.43 38.52
N VAL A 525 -22.86 26.26 37.99
CA VAL A 525 -23.47 25.31 37.01
C VAL A 525 -25.02 25.35 36.96
N PRO A 526 -25.68 24.96 35.83
CA PRO A 526 -26.05 23.54 35.67
C PRO A 526 -26.04 22.98 34.23
N SER A 527 -25.95 21.64 34.22
CA SER A 527 -26.05 20.69 33.13
C SER A 527 -27.50 20.42 32.70
N ALA A 528 -27.72 20.04 31.43
CA ALA A 528 -28.87 19.27 30.93
C ALA A 528 -28.47 18.61 29.59
N ASN A 529 -28.27 17.29 29.54
CA ASN A 529 -29.25 16.28 29.12
C ASN A 529 -29.87 16.55 27.74
N GLU A 530 -29.59 15.71 26.75
CA GLU A 530 -30.58 14.74 26.27
C GLU A 530 -29.98 13.80 25.21
N ALA A 531 -30.22 12.51 25.41
CA ALA A 531 -29.91 11.43 24.50
C ALA A 531 -30.94 11.36 23.37
N THR A 532 -30.52 10.98 22.16
CA THR A 532 -31.43 10.45 21.16
C THR A 532 -30.72 9.37 20.35
N THR A 533 -30.90 8.12 20.78
CA THR A 533 -30.50 6.92 20.04
C THR A 533 -31.49 6.66 18.90
N THR A 534 -31.03 6.74 17.66
CA THR A 534 -31.74 6.23 16.49
C THR A 534 -31.03 4.99 15.95
N ASN A 535 -31.77 3.88 15.94
CA ASN A 535 -31.41 2.58 15.39
C ASN A 535 -31.07 2.65 13.89
N VAL A 536 -29.93 2.08 13.50
CA VAL A 536 -29.66 1.63 12.14
C VAL A 536 -29.12 0.20 12.20
N ASN A 537 -29.82 -0.71 11.52
CA ASN A 537 -29.49 -2.12 11.40
C ASN A 537 -28.19 -2.32 10.60
N ALA A 538 -27.16 -2.86 11.24
CA ALA A 538 -26.02 -3.49 10.59
C ALA A 538 -25.88 -4.93 11.12
N TYR A 539 -25.67 -5.88 10.22
CA TYR A 539 -25.46 -7.29 10.56
C TYR A 539 -24.22 -7.43 11.46
N HIS A 540 -24.46 -7.72 12.74
CA HIS A 540 -23.41 -8.10 13.67
C HIS A 540 -22.85 -9.47 13.27
N GLY A 541 -21.53 -9.51 13.06
CA GLY A 541 -20.74 -10.69 13.34
C GLY A 541 -20.98 -11.09 14.79
N VAL A 542 -21.43 -12.33 14.99
CA VAL A 542 -21.63 -12.87 16.33
C VAL A 542 -20.25 -13.10 16.92
N ASN A 543 -19.86 -12.22 17.85
CA ASN A 543 -18.72 -12.45 18.73
C ASN A 543 -19.12 -13.58 19.70
N ILE A 544 -18.76 -14.82 19.35
CA ILE A 544 -18.89 -15.97 20.25
C ILE A 544 -17.62 -16.01 21.11
N ASP A 545 -17.50 -15.06 22.03
CA ASP A 545 -16.62 -15.20 23.20
C ASP A 545 -17.43 -15.91 24.29
N GLY A 546 -17.60 -17.21 24.10
CA GLY A 546 -17.99 -18.13 25.15
C GLY A 546 -16.76 -18.92 25.56
N ASP A 547 -16.27 -18.68 26.77
CA ASP A 547 -15.19 -19.40 27.45
C ASP A 547 -15.61 -20.86 27.76
N ALA A 548 -15.95 -21.62 26.72
CA ALA A 548 -16.14 -23.05 26.82
C ALA A 548 -14.75 -23.67 27.00
N GLU A 549 -14.56 -24.40 28.10
CA GLU A 549 -13.34 -25.15 28.44
C GLU A 549 -12.69 -25.73 27.17
N LYS A 550 -11.58 -25.12 26.74
CA LYS A 550 -10.75 -25.60 25.63
C LYS A 550 -10.18 -26.96 26.04
N ARG A 551 -10.88 -28.04 25.70
CA ARG A 551 -10.31 -29.38 25.76
C ARG A 551 -9.29 -29.48 24.64
N HIS A 552 -8.03 -29.23 24.99
CA HIS A 552 -6.90 -29.49 24.12
C HIS A 552 -6.74 -31.00 23.98
N THR A 553 -7.41 -31.60 23.00
CA THR A 553 -7.01 -32.92 22.53
C THR A 553 -5.75 -32.72 21.70
N ALA A 554 -4.60 -33.13 22.23
CA ALA A 554 -3.35 -33.06 21.50
C ALA A 554 -3.47 -33.89 20.21
N VAL A 555 -3.34 -33.23 19.07
CA VAL A 555 -3.16 -33.92 17.79
C VAL A 555 -1.70 -34.38 17.78
N LEU A 556 -1.49 -35.70 17.85
CA LEU A 556 -0.15 -36.28 17.76
C LEU A 556 0.34 -36.09 16.32
N LEU A 557 1.31 -35.18 16.15
CA LEU A 557 2.07 -35.06 14.91
C LEU A 557 3.02 -36.26 14.85
N GLN A 558 3.03 -36.95 13.72
CA GLN A 558 4.03 -37.98 13.47
C GLN A 558 5.38 -37.27 13.28
N ASP A 559 6.41 -37.72 14.00
CA ASP A 559 7.76 -37.19 13.84
C ASP A 559 8.15 -37.25 12.36
N VAL A 560 8.48 -36.09 11.80
CA VAL A 560 8.95 -35.99 10.41
C VAL A 560 10.36 -36.57 10.40
N ASP A 561 10.49 -37.79 9.88
CA ASP A 561 11.79 -38.37 9.55
C ASP A 561 12.47 -37.43 8.54
N VAL A 562 13.40 -36.61 9.03
CA VAL A 562 14.34 -35.88 8.19
C VAL A 562 15.27 -36.93 7.61
N GLU A 563 14.93 -37.48 6.44
CA GLU A 563 15.83 -38.35 5.69
C GLU A 563 17.11 -37.57 5.40
N GLY A 564 18.14 -37.85 6.22
CA GLY A 564 19.48 -37.33 6.06
C GLY A 564 20.06 -37.77 4.74
N SER A 565 20.31 -36.81 3.87
CA SER A 565 21.10 -36.97 2.66
C SER A 565 22.59 -37.12 3.03
N ASP A 566 22.97 -38.33 3.42
CA ASP A 566 24.38 -38.75 3.49
C ASP A 566 24.93 -38.90 2.07
N LEU A 567 25.33 -37.77 1.47
CA LEU A 567 26.26 -37.75 0.35
C LEU A 567 27.68 -37.69 0.90
N ALA A 568 28.33 -38.85 0.89
CA ALA A 568 29.75 -39.00 1.19
C ALA A 568 30.61 -38.21 0.18
N LEU A 569 31.64 -37.56 0.75
CA LEU A 569 32.70 -36.76 0.13
C LEU A 569 33.31 -37.31 -1.17
#